data_AF-A0A316B6M0-F1
#
_entry.id   AF-A0A316B6M0-F1
#
_cell.length_a   1.000
_cell.length_b   1.000
_cell.length_c   1.000
_cell.angle_alpha   90.00
_cell.angle_beta   90.00
_cell.angle_gamma   90.00
#
_symmetry.space_group_name_H-M   'P 1'
#
loop_
_entity.id
_entity.type
_entity.pdbx_description
1 polymer ?
#
loop_
_entity_poly.entity_id
_entity_poly.type
_entity_poly.pdbx_seq_one_letter_code
_entity_poly.pdbx_strand_id
1 'polypeptide(L)' 'MNRADEIVLMQVRLVRLAVKTWNKSMQEIAGLFSVNGVYGYIREMYEEFHVQGDAANLEEVGVFLKSKGVVL' A
#
# COMPACT_ATOMS: atom_id res chain seq x y z
N MET A 1 -2.72 8.14 19.24
CA MET A 1 -3.12 8.00 17.82
C MET A 1 -4.22 6.96 17.78
N ASN A 2 -5.26 7.13 16.98
CA ASN A 2 -6.30 6.10 16.84
C ASN A 2 -6.05 5.24 15.60
N ARG A 3 -6.75 4.11 15.47
CA ARG A 3 -6.62 3.17 14.34
C ARG A 3 -6.78 3.85 12.98
N ALA A 4 -7.70 4.80 12.86
CA ALA A 4 -7.93 5.49 11.58
C ALA A 4 -6.72 6.35 11.18
N ASP A 5 -6.13 7.07 12.14
CA ASP A 5 -4.91 7.86 11.91
C ASP A 5 -3.73 6.96 11.53
N GLU A 6 -3.58 5.80 12.19
CA GLU A 6 -2.54 4.82 11.90
C GLU A 6 -2.67 4.25 10.48
N ILE A 7 -3.90 3.89 10.05
CA ILE A 7 -4.17 3.44 8.68
C ILE A 7 -3.79 4.52 7.67
N VAL A 8 -4.19 5.77 7.89
CA VAL A 8 -3.85 6.87 6.96
C VAL A 8 -2.34 7.04 6.86
N LEU A 9 -1.63 7.00 7.99
CA LEU A 9 -0.16 7.09 7.99
C LEU A 9 0.48 5.90 7.26
N MET A 10 -0.01 4.67 7.47
CA MET A 10 0.47 3.50 6.74
C MET A 10 0.26 3.65 5.24
N GLN A 11 -0.93 4.07 4.80
CA GLN A 11 -1.22 4.31 3.38
C GLN A 11 -0.26 5.33 2.76
N VAL A 12 0.01 6.44 3.46
CA VAL A 12 0.97 7.47 3.01
C VAL A 12 2.39 6.91 2.94
N ARG A 13 2.83 6.14 3.94
CA ARG A 13 4.16 5.54 3.96
C ARG A 13 4.33 4.53 2.83
N LEU A 14 3.34 3.69 2.58
CA LEU A 14 3.35 2.68 1.51
C LEU A 14 3.37 3.32 0.13
N VAL A 15 2.59 4.38 -0.09
CA VAL A 15 2.64 5.14 -1.35
C VAL A 15 4.06 5.69 -1.58
N ARG A 16 4.66 6.33 -0.56
CA ARG A 16 6.02 6.89 -0.68
C ARG A 16 7.08 5.81 -0.92
N LEU A 17 6.92 4.64 -0.30
CA LEU A 17 7.84 3.52 -0.50
C LEU A 17 7.68 2.94 -1.91
N ALA A 18 6.45 2.71 -2.37
CA ALA A 18 6.15 2.22 -3.71
C ALA A 18 6.71 3.13 -4.82
N VAL A 19 6.61 4.46 -4.65
CA VAL A 19 7.22 5.44 -5.57
C VAL A 19 8.71 5.18 -5.76
N LYS A 20 9.43 4.94 -4.65
CA LYS A 20 10.88 4.65 -4.69
C LYS A 20 11.17 3.26 -5.25
N THR A 21 10.42 2.25 -4.80
CA THR A 21 10.68 0.84 -5.11
C THR A 21 10.33 0.48 -6.56
N TRP A 22 9.24 1.02 -7.09
CA TRP A 22 8.76 0.70 -8.45
C TRP A 22 9.09 1.79 -9.47
N ASN A 23 9.82 2.83 -9.04
CA ASN A 23 10.30 3.91 -9.90
C ASN A 23 9.18 4.56 -10.75
N LYS A 24 8.04 4.85 -10.10
CA LYS A 24 6.88 5.55 -10.71
C LYS A 24 6.60 6.84 -9.96
N SER A 25 5.91 7.78 -10.60
CA SER A 25 5.49 9.03 -9.95
C SER A 25 4.47 8.78 -8.84
N MET A 26 4.37 9.77 -7.93
CA MET A 26 3.37 9.78 -6.86
C MET A 26 1.95 9.63 -7.41
N GLN A 27 1.65 10.28 -8.53
CA GLN A 27 0.34 10.27 -9.18
C GLN A 27 0.03 8.89 -9.75
N GLU A 28 1.00 8.23 -10.39
CA GLU A 28 0.84 6.87 -10.91
C GLU A 28 0.58 5.87 -9.79
N ILE A 29 1.34 5.94 -8.69
CA ILE A 29 1.14 5.05 -7.54
C ILE A 29 -0.20 5.30 -6.85
N ALA A 30 -0.55 6.57 -6.60
CA ALA A 30 -1.81 6.91 -5.96
C ALA A 30 -3.01 6.46 -6.81
N GLY A 31 -2.92 6.64 -8.13
CA GLY A 31 -3.91 6.16 -9.09
C GLY A 31 -4.00 4.63 -9.10
N LEU A 32 -2.85 3.95 -9.16
CA LEU A 32 -2.77 2.49 -9.12
C LEU A 32 -3.41 1.91 -7.86
N PHE A 33 -3.09 2.48 -6.69
CA PHE A 33 -3.63 2.06 -5.40
C PHE A 33 -5.14 2.29 -5.32
N SER A 34 -5.61 3.43 -5.84
CA SER A 34 -7.03 3.77 -5.88
C SER A 34 -7.83 2.81 -6.76
N VAL A 35 -7.42 2.68 -8.04
CA VAL A 35 -8.12 1.85 -9.04
C VAL A 35 -8.17 0.38 -8.62
N ASN A 36 -7.12 -0.11 -7.97
CA ASN A 36 -7.03 -1.50 -7.54
C ASN A 36 -7.48 -1.72 -6.08
N GLY A 37 -8.07 -0.74 -5.41
CA GLY A 37 -8.61 -0.92 -4.05
C GLY A 37 -7.56 -1.24 -2.97
N VAL A 38 -6.29 -0.86 -3.18
CA VAL A 38 -5.19 -1.12 -2.23
C VAL A 38 -5.44 -0.42 -0.88
N TYR A 39 -6.04 0.76 -0.88
CA TYR A 39 -6.36 1.47 0.37
C TYR A 39 -7.38 0.71 1.24
N GLY A 40 -8.34 0.03 0.60
CA GLY A 40 -9.28 -0.86 1.28
C GLY A 40 -8.56 -2.08 1.84
N TYR A 41 -7.72 -2.71 1.02
CA TYR A 41 -6.89 -3.85 1.44
C TYR A 41 -6.02 -3.53 2.66
N ILE A 42 -5.32 -2.38 2.68
CA ILE A 42 -4.52 -1.94 3.83
C ILE A 42 -5.37 -1.77 5.10
N ARG A 43 -6.63 -1.35 4.96
CA ARG A 43 -7.56 -1.20 6.10
C ARG A 43 -8.01 -2.57 6.61
N GLU A 44 -8.30 -3.51 5.71
CA GLU A 44 -8.72 -4.86 6.06
C GLU A 44 -7.59 -5.63 6.76
N MET A 45 -6.35 -5.49 6.27
CA MET A 45 -5.15 -6.14 6.81
C MET A 45 -4.47 -5.36 7.94
N TYR A 46 -5.22 -4.51 8.66
CA TYR A 46 -4.64 -3.62 9.67
C TYR A 46 -3.87 -4.39 10.76
N GLU A 47 -4.43 -5.50 11.25
CA GLU A 47 -3.85 -6.27 12.35
C GLU A 47 -2.48 -6.85 12.01
N GLU A 48 -2.26 -7.23 10.75
CA GLU A 48 -0.96 -7.69 10.27
C GLU A 48 -0.04 -6.51 9.91
N PHE A 49 -0.58 -5.51 9.21
CA PHE A 49 0.22 -4.44 8.63
C PHE A 49 0.83 -3.50 9.68
N HIS A 50 0.19 -3.36 10.84
CA HIS A 50 0.71 -2.49 11.90
C HIS A 50 1.92 -3.09 12.66
N VAL A 51 2.25 -4.37 12.47
CA VAL A 51 3.36 -5.04 13.18
C VAL A 51 4.55 -5.45 12.30
N GLN A 52 4.35 -5.73 11.00
CA GLN A 52 5.40 -6.30 10.15
C GLN A 52 6.36 -5.30 9.49
N GLY A 53 5.96 -4.02 9.43
CA GLY A 53 6.76 -2.94 8.85
C GLY A 53 6.52 -2.70 7.36
N ASP A 54 6.88 -1.49 6.90
CA ASP A 54 6.45 -0.99 5.59
C ASP A 54 7.01 -1.77 4.39
N ALA A 55 8.19 -2.39 4.51
CA ALA A 55 8.78 -3.18 3.42
C ALA A 55 8.00 -4.47 3.15
N ALA A 56 7.69 -5.24 4.20
CA ALA A 56 6.87 -6.44 4.12
C ALA A 56 5.44 -6.11 3.65
N ASN A 57 4.85 -5.04 4.21
CA ASN A 57 3.55 -4.52 3.75
C ASN A 57 3.54 -4.21 2.25
N LEU A 58 4.61 -3.58 1.72
CA LEU A 58 4.68 -3.25 0.30
C LEU A 58 4.82 -4.50 -0.57
N GLU A 59 5.54 -5.51 -0.12
CA GLU A 59 5.63 -6.80 -0.81
C GLU A 59 4.25 -7.45 -0.93
N GLU A 60 3.48 -7.49 0.17
CA GLU A 60 2.11 -7.98 0.17
C GLU A 60 1.18 -7.18 -0.76
N VAL A 61 1.27 -5.85 -0.74
CA VAL A 61 0.54 -5.00 -1.69
C VAL A 61 0.93 -5.34 -3.13
N GLY A 62 2.20 -5.64 -3.38
CA GLY A 62 2.68 -6.08 -4.69
C GLY A 62 2.09 -7.42 -5.12
N VAL A 63 2.00 -8.40 -4.21
CA VAL A 63 1.33 -9.69 -4.46
C VAL A 63 -0.16 -9.48 -4.75
N PHE A 64 -0.84 -8.66 -3.94
CA PHE A 64 -2.23 -8.30 -4.15
C PHE A 64 -2.47 -7.67 -5.52
N LEU A 65 -1.63 -6.73 -5.95
CA LEU A 65 -1.71 -6.10 -7.27
C LEU A 65 -1.47 -7.09 -8.41
N LYS A 66 -0.47 -7.98 -8.28
CA LYS A 66 -0.22 -9.04 -9.26
C LYS A 66 -1.38 -10.02 -9.38
N SER A 67 -2.07 -10.33 -8.28
CA SER A 67 -3.29 -11.17 -8.30
C SER A 67 -4.43 -10.54 -9.12
N LYS A 68 -4.39 -9.22 -9.32
CA LYS A 68 -5.32 -8.44 -10.15
C LYS A 68 -4.83 -8.23 -11.59
N GLY A 69 -3.70 -8.83 -11.96
CA GLY A 69 -3.11 -8.70 -13.30
C GLY A 69 -2.28 -7.42 -13.51
N VAL A 70 -1.95 -6.69 -12.45
CA VAL A 70 -1.09 -5.50 -12.54
C VAL A 70 0.38 -5.91 -12.65
N VAL A 71 1.11 -5.23 -13.55
CA VAL A 71 2.56 -5.30 -13.66
C VAL A 71 3.17 -4.06 -13.00
N LEU A 72 4.07 -4.25 -12.04
CA LEU A 72 4.68 -3.21 -11.21
C LEU A 72 5.99 -2.72 -11.81
#